data_AF-A0A537PG32-F1
#
_entry.id   AF-A0A537PG32-F1
#
_cell.length_a   1.000
_cell.length_b   1.000
_cell.length_c   1.000
_cell.angle_alpha   90.00
_cell.angle_beta   90.00
_cell.angle_gamma   90.00
#
_symmetry.space_group_name_H-M   'P 1'
#
loop_
_entity.id
_entity.type
_entity.pdbx_description
1 polymer ?
#
loop_
_entity_poly.entity_id
_entity_poly.type
_entity_poly.pdbx_seq_one_letter_code
_entity_poly.pdbx_strand_id
1 'polypeptide(L)'
;ALRRAKSLPAARTGRSNLPLDWDNLAEEIESLGKSDRRELRSQITRVLRHLLKLAVSPAAEPRAGWRATIEETRIEIEGLLEDSPSLRREADSLIKKQIGAAAKLAADDLRQHGEPEQAIGARLAAGGFTAEQVLGDWFSERDG
;
A
#
# COMPACT_ATOMS: atom_id res chain seq x y z
N ALA A 1 -49.81 6.09 -43.87
CA ALA A 1 -48.84 5.41 -42.97
C ALA A 1 -47.63 4.96 -43.78
N LEU A 2 -46.51 5.70 -43.71
CA LEU A 2 -45.26 5.40 -44.42
C LEU A 2 -44.10 5.55 -43.43
N ARG A 3 -43.56 4.43 -42.94
CA ARG A 3 -42.26 4.40 -42.24
C ARG A 3 -41.16 4.21 -43.28
N ARG A 4 -40.47 5.29 -43.65
CA ARG A 4 -39.20 5.25 -44.40
C ARG A 4 -38.03 5.33 -43.42
N ALA A 5 -37.01 4.53 -43.73
CA ALA A 5 -35.72 4.43 -43.08
C ALA A 5 -34.87 5.72 -43.16
N LYS A 6 -33.72 5.66 -42.47
CA LYS A 6 -32.53 6.55 -42.42
C LYS A 6 -32.57 7.50 -41.22
N SER A 7 -31.52 7.65 -40.41
CA SER A 7 -30.09 7.32 -40.56
C SER A 7 -29.41 7.54 -39.21
N LEU A 8 -28.42 6.72 -38.84
CA LEU A 8 -27.43 7.09 -37.83
C LEU A 8 -26.68 8.35 -38.32
N PRO A 9 -26.58 9.43 -37.53
CA PRO A 9 -25.55 10.42 -37.78
C PRO A 9 -24.24 9.90 -37.19
N ALA A 10 -23.27 9.78 -38.08
CA ALA A 10 -21.87 9.53 -37.84
C ALA A 10 -21.26 10.42 -36.75
N ALA A 11 -20.17 9.92 -36.18
CA ALA A 11 -19.23 10.63 -35.34
C ALA A 11 -19.07 12.10 -35.76
N ARG A 12 -19.42 13.03 -34.86
CA ARG A 12 -18.89 14.38 -34.86
C ARG A 12 -17.76 14.43 -33.86
N THR A 13 -16.54 14.47 -34.39
CA THR A 13 -15.42 15.19 -33.79
C THR A 13 -15.88 16.63 -33.49
N GLY A 14 -16.36 16.84 -32.27
CA GLY A 14 -16.76 18.14 -31.76
C GLY A 14 -16.11 18.30 -30.41
N ARG A 15 -15.14 19.22 -30.32
CA ARG A 15 -14.52 19.68 -29.08
C ARG A 15 -15.60 19.74 -27.99
N SER A 16 -15.48 18.89 -26.97
CA SER A 16 -16.38 18.88 -25.82
C SER A 16 -16.17 20.17 -25.02
N ASN A 17 -16.84 21.24 -25.44
CA ASN A 17 -17.04 22.44 -24.63
C ASN A 17 -18.17 22.20 -23.62
N LEU A 18 -18.08 21.09 -22.87
CA LEU A 18 -18.79 20.95 -21.61
C LEU A 18 -18.17 21.99 -20.66
N PRO A 19 -18.95 22.68 -19.82
CA PRO A 19 -18.37 23.42 -18.70
C PRO A 19 -17.51 22.41 -17.94
N LEU A 20 -16.19 22.60 -17.94
CA LEU A 20 -15.31 21.86 -17.06
C LEU A 20 -15.79 22.19 -15.65
N ASP A 21 -16.37 21.20 -15.02
CA ASP A 21 -16.83 21.29 -13.64
C ASP A 21 -15.59 21.24 -12.74
N TRP A 22 -14.95 22.40 -12.61
CA TRP A 22 -13.68 22.56 -11.90
C TRP A 22 -13.79 22.19 -10.43
N ASP A 23 -14.98 22.31 -9.85
CA ASP A 23 -15.26 21.89 -8.47
C ASP A 23 -15.26 20.36 -8.38
N ASN A 24 -15.95 19.66 -9.29
CA ASN A 24 -15.90 18.19 -9.34
C ASN A 24 -14.50 17.66 -9.67
N LEU A 25 -13.72 18.34 -10.52
CA LEU A 25 -12.35 17.94 -10.83
C LEU A 25 -11.39 18.15 -9.64
N ALA A 26 -11.54 19.25 -8.90
CA ALA A 26 -10.75 19.50 -7.70
C ALA A 26 -11.10 18.51 -6.58
N GLU A 27 -12.39 18.21 -6.40
CA GLU A 27 -12.84 17.16 -5.47
C GLU A 27 -12.34 15.78 -5.87
N GLU A 28 -12.36 15.44 -7.16
CA GLU A 28 -11.83 14.17 -7.68
C GLU A 28 -10.33 14.06 -7.42
N ILE A 29 -9.53 15.09 -7.74
CA ILE A 29 -8.09 15.12 -7.48
C ILE A 29 -7.77 15.05 -5.98
N GLU A 30 -8.52 15.76 -5.13
CA GLU A 30 -8.35 15.68 -3.67
C GLU A 30 -8.74 14.28 -3.14
N SER A 31 -9.80 13.68 -3.71
CA SER A 31 -10.25 12.33 -3.36
C SER A 31 -9.24 11.27 -3.78
N LEU A 32 -8.64 11.38 -4.95
CA LEU A 32 -7.55 10.52 -5.44
C LEU A 32 -6.36 10.61 -4.49
N GLY A 33 -5.93 11.82 -4.13
CA GLY A 33 -4.86 12.01 -3.15
C GLY A 33 -5.20 11.48 -1.75
N LYS A 34 -6.47 11.41 -1.35
CA LYS A 34 -6.90 10.77 -0.09
C LYS A 34 -6.91 9.24 -0.20
N SER A 35 -7.31 8.70 -1.35
CA SER A 35 -7.32 7.26 -1.63
C SER A 35 -5.91 6.71 -1.66
N ASP A 36 -5.00 7.32 -2.42
CA ASP A 36 -3.60 6.88 -2.51
C ASP A 36 -2.91 6.92 -1.13
N ARG A 37 -3.18 7.96 -0.33
CA ARG A 37 -2.66 8.03 1.05
C ARG A 37 -3.21 6.92 1.96
N ARG A 38 -4.46 6.51 1.76
CA ARG A 38 -5.06 5.40 2.51
C ARG A 38 -4.47 4.07 2.07
N GLU A 39 -4.26 3.90 0.77
CA GLU A 39 -3.65 2.71 0.20
C GLU A 39 -2.20 2.57 0.67
N LEU A 40 -1.38 3.61 0.54
CA LEU A 40 0.01 3.62 1.01
C LEU A 40 0.10 3.26 2.49
N ARG A 41 -0.82 3.78 3.31
CA ARG A 41 -0.92 3.44 4.73
C ARG A 41 -1.22 1.96 4.96
N SER A 42 -2.17 1.40 4.22
CA SER A 42 -2.55 -0.02 4.30
C SER A 42 -1.36 -0.91 3.97
N GLN A 43 -0.67 -0.60 2.86
CA GLN A 43 0.48 -1.37 2.39
C GLN A 43 1.66 -1.29 3.35
N ILE A 44 1.99 -0.09 3.85
CA ILE A 44 3.03 0.08 4.90
C ILE A 44 2.68 -0.76 6.14
N THR A 45 1.41 -0.78 6.56
CA THR A 45 0.97 -1.58 7.71
C THR A 45 1.18 -3.07 7.45
N ARG A 46 0.86 -3.55 6.25
CA ARG A 46 1.05 -4.94 5.83
C ARG A 46 2.54 -5.33 5.86
N VAL A 47 3.42 -4.54 5.24
CA VAL A 47 4.87 -4.78 5.28
C VAL A 47 5.38 -4.84 6.72
N LEU A 48 5.06 -3.83 7.54
CA LEU A 48 5.49 -3.76 8.94
C LEU A 48 5.02 -4.97 9.76
N ARG A 49 3.76 -5.42 9.57
CA ARG A 49 3.21 -6.59 10.25
C ARG A 49 4.02 -7.84 9.95
N HIS A 50 4.38 -8.07 8.69
CA HIS A 50 5.16 -9.24 8.30
C HIS A 50 6.64 -9.15 8.70
N LEU A 51 7.25 -7.97 8.63
CA LEU A 51 8.61 -7.74 9.13
C LEU A 51 8.71 -8.01 10.64
N LEU A 52 7.73 -7.57 11.42
CA LEU A 52 7.66 -7.84 12.85
C LEU A 52 7.56 -9.33 13.15
N LYS A 53 6.69 -10.06 12.44
CA LYS A 53 6.59 -11.52 12.57
C LYS A 53 7.92 -12.19 12.21
N LEU A 54 8.54 -11.83 11.10
CA LEU A 54 9.86 -12.36 10.71
C LEU A 54 10.94 -12.10 11.76
N ALA A 55 10.89 -10.97 12.46
CA ALA A 55 11.88 -10.61 13.46
C ALA A 55 11.77 -11.40 14.76
N VAL A 56 10.59 -11.92 15.11
CA VAL A 56 10.34 -12.51 16.44
C VAL A 56 9.82 -13.96 16.42
N SER A 57 9.18 -14.37 15.33
CA SER A 57 8.65 -15.72 15.17
C SER A 57 9.78 -16.74 15.05
N PRO A 58 9.78 -17.80 15.89
CA PRO A 58 10.71 -18.93 15.74
C PRO A 58 10.29 -19.91 14.64
N ALA A 59 9.04 -19.84 14.15
CA ALA A 59 8.54 -20.79 13.15
C ALA A 59 9.25 -20.60 11.82
N ALA A 60 9.73 -21.70 11.22
CA ALA A 60 10.43 -21.67 9.94
C ALA A 60 9.47 -21.63 8.74
N GLU A 61 8.44 -22.49 8.77
CA GLU A 61 7.47 -22.70 7.68
C GLU A 61 6.80 -21.41 7.17
N PRO A 62 6.16 -20.56 8.00
CA PRO A 62 5.39 -19.43 7.48
C PRO A 62 6.26 -18.27 6.94
N ARG A 63 7.59 -18.32 7.18
CA ARG A 63 8.50 -17.21 6.83
C ARG A 63 8.59 -16.98 5.33
N ALA A 64 8.54 -18.05 4.52
CA ALA A 64 8.59 -17.92 3.07
C ALA A 64 7.39 -17.13 2.55
N GLY A 65 6.18 -17.48 3.01
CA GLY A 65 4.96 -16.76 2.64
C GLY A 65 4.96 -15.30 3.10
N TRP A 66 5.47 -15.00 4.30
CA TRP A 66 5.58 -13.63 4.76
C TRP A 66 6.56 -12.79 3.93
N ARG A 67 7.68 -13.38 3.48
CA ARG A 67 8.62 -12.70 2.58
C ARG A 67 8.00 -12.43 1.22
N ALA A 68 7.33 -13.43 0.63
CA ALA A 68 6.61 -13.25 -0.63
C ALA A 68 5.58 -12.12 -0.54
N THR A 69 4.80 -12.08 0.54
CA THR A 69 3.85 -10.99 0.79
C THR A 69 4.54 -9.62 0.92
N ILE A 70 5.70 -9.54 1.60
CA ILE A 70 6.45 -8.27 1.70
C ILE A 70 6.87 -7.80 0.31
N GLU A 71 7.37 -8.70 -0.52
CA GLU A 71 7.84 -8.38 -1.87
C GLU A 71 6.70 -7.86 -2.76
N GLU A 72 5.60 -8.62 -2.84
CA GLU A 72 4.40 -8.21 -3.58
C GLU A 72 3.89 -6.84 -3.11
N THR A 73 3.83 -6.63 -1.79
CA THR A 73 3.35 -5.37 -1.21
C THR A 73 4.29 -4.21 -1.54
N ARG A 74 5.60 -4.45 -1.62
CA ARG A 74 6.58 -3.40 -1.98
C ARG A 74 6.46 -2.99 -3.43
N ILE A 75 6.23 -3.93 -4.34
CA ILE A 75 5.93 -3.65 -5.75
C ILE A 75 4.67 -2.79 -5.87
N GLU A 76 3.61 -3.12 -5.11
CA GLU A 76 2.39 -2.32 -5.06
C GLU A 76 2.64 -0.90 -4.52
N ILE A 77 3.49 -0.76 -3.49
CA ILE A 77 3.90 0.56 -2.98
C ILE A 77 4.71 1.33 -4.02
N GLU A 78 5.62 0.68 -4.73
CA GLU A 78 6.44 1.33 -5.75
C GLU A 78 5.56 1.92 -6.85
N GLY A 79 4.63 1.14 -7.40
CA GLY A 79 3.66 1.62 -8.40
C GLY A 79 2.84 2.81 -7.88
N LEU A 80 2.34 2.73 -6.64
CA LEU A 80 1.62 3.83 -6.02
C LEU A 80 2.47 5.10 -5.86
N LEU A 81 3.77 4.96 -5.59
CA LEU A 81 4.71 6.08 -5.47
C LEU A 81 5.21 6.58 -6.82
N GLU A 82 5.06 5.82 -7.90
CA GLU A 82 5.25 6.27 -9.29
C GLU A 82 4.05 7.10 -9.76
N ASP A 83 2.83 6.64 -9.47
CA ASP A 83 1.59 7.34 -9.79
C ASP A 83 1.42 8.63 -8.96
N SER A 84 1.87 8.60 -7.70
CA SER A 84 1.78 9.70 -6.74
C SER A 84 3.13 10.04 -6.08
N PRO A 85 4.10 10.64 -6.80
CA PRO A 85 5.45 10.90 -6.29
C PRO A 85 5.52 11.82 -5.06
N SER A 86 4.51 12.68 -4.86
CA SER A 86 4.41 13.56 -3.69
C SER A 86 4.32 12.78 -2.38
N LEU A 87 3.78 11.55 -2.41
CA LEU A 87 3.62 10.69 -1.23
C LEU A 87 4.93 10.10 -0.72
N ARG A 88 6.00 10.11 -1.52
CA ARG A 88 7.34 9.67 -1.08
C ARG A 88 7.80 10.44 0.16
N ARG A 89 7.45 11.73 0.26
CA ARG A 89 7.78 12.59 1.42
C ARG A 89 7.01 12.23 2.69
N GLU A 90 5.88 11.54 2.56
CA GLU A 90 5.04 11.15 3.69
C GLU A 90 5.40 9.77 4.25
N ALA A 91 6.18 8.97 3.51
CA ALA A 91 6.41 7.56 3.82
C ALA A 91 7.03 7.34 5.22
N ASP A 92 8.06 8.10 5.59
CA ASP A 92 8.67 8.06 6.93
C ASP A 92 7.65 8.36 8.04
N SER A 93 6.80 9.36 7.83
CA SER A 93 5.75 9.75 8.78
C SER A 93 4.70 8.66 8.90
N LEU A 94 4.32 8.04 7.78
CA LEU A 94 3.36 6.94 7.76
C LEU A 94 3.90 5.70 8.47
N ILE A 95 5.16 5.32 8.25
CA ILE A 95 5.81 4.21 8.95
C ILE A 95 5.76 4.41 10.46
N LYS A 96 6.18 5.59 10.95
CA LYS A 96 6.12 5.93 12.37
C LYS A 96 4.70 5.88 12.93
N LYS A 97 3.70 6.31 12.16
CA LYS A 97 2.29 6.27 12.55
C LYS A 97 1.71 4.86 12.55
N GLN A 98 2.13 4.00 11.62
CA GLN A 98 1.54 2.67 11.41
C GLN A 98 2.20 1.58 12.25
N ILE A 99 3.42 1.79 12.76
CA ILE A 99 4.14 0.76 13.53
C ILE A 99 3.32 0.21 14.69
N GLY A 100 2.55 1.04 15.40
CA GLY A 100 1.71 0.61 16.51
C GLY A 100 0.52 -0.25 16.08
N ALA A 101 -0.10 0.05 14.92
CA ALA A 101 -1.18 -0.76 14.38
C ALA A 101 -0.65 -2.09 13.83
N ALA A 102 0.46 -2.05 13.10
CA ALA A 102 1.15 -3.24 12.60
C ALA A 102 1.59 -4.17 13.74
N ALA A 103 2.08 -3.61 14.85
CA ALA A 103 2.48 -4.38 16.03
C ALA A 103 1.31 -5.12 16.69
N LYS A 104 0.14 -4.48 16.80
CA LYS A 104 -1.08 -5.14 17.28
C LYS A 104 -1.47 -6.30 16.39
N LEU A 105 -1.50 -6.09 15.08
CA LEU A 105 -1.83 -7.14 14.11
C LEU A 105 -0.82 -8.30 14.13
N ALA A 106 0.48 -8.00 14.24
CA ALA A 106 1.52 -9.02 14.33
C ALA A 106 1.41 -9.82 15.64
N ALA A 107 1.16 -9.15 16.76
CA ALA A 107 0.93 -9.81 18.05
C ALA A 107 -0.31 -10.73 18.00
N ASP A 108 -1.39 -10.25 17.38
CA ASP A 108 -2.62 -11.02 17.21
C ASP A 108 -2.39 -12.27 16.36
N ASP A 109 -1.63 -12.17 15.26
CA ASP A 109 -1.24 -13.31 14.43
C ASP A 109 -0.45 -14.35 15.23
N LEU A 110 0.62 -13.92 15.91
CA LEU A 110 1.48 -14.81 16.67
C LEU A 110 0.69 -15.54 17.76
N ARG A 111 -0.15 -14.80 18.48
CA ARG A 111 -1.02 -15.38 19.52
C ARG A 111 -1.99 -16.43 18.97
N GLN A 112 -2.54 -16.23 17.77
CA GLN A 112 -3.42 -17.22 17.12
C GLN A 112 -2.70 -18.53 16.79
N HIS A 113 -1.37 -18.48 16.64
CA HIS A 113 -0.51 -19.64 16.37
C HIS A 113 0.25 -20.14 17.61
N GLY A 114 -0.03 -19.61 18.80
CA GLY A 114 0.65 -19.98 20.04
C GLY A 114 2.11 -19.54 20.11
N GLU A 115 2.48 -18.51 19.34
CA GLU A 115 3.83 -17.94 19.29
C GLU A 115 3.98 -16.74 20.25
N PRO A 116 5.20 -16.41 20.73
CA PRO A 116 5.41 -15.41 21.76
C PRO A 116 5.22 -13.97 21.25
N GLU A 117 4.02 -13.42 21.41
CA GLU A 117 3.64 -12.07 20.99
C GLU A 117 4.35 -10.97 21.79
N GLN A 118 4.76 -11.25 23.03
CA GLN A 118 5.48 -10.33 23.91
C GLN A 118 6.84 -9.90 23.32
N ALA A 119 7.42 -10.72 22.44
CA ALA A 119 8.68 -10.41 21.76
C ALA A 119 8.55 -9.19 20.81
N ILE A 120 7.33 -8.85 20.36
CA ILE A 120 7.07 -7.67 19.53
C ILE A 120 7.46 -6.38 20.26
N GLY A 121 7.07 -6.24 21.53
CA GLY A 121 7.39 -5.06 22.33
C GLY A 121 8.89 -4.88 22.52
N ALA A 122 9.60 -5.96 22.84
CA ALA A 122 11.06 -5.95 22.96
C ALA A 122 11.74 -5.60 21.62
N ARG A 123 11.24 -6.13 20.49
CA ARG A 123 11.75 -5.82 19.16
C ARG A 123 11.61 -4.34 18.81
N LEU A 124 10.49 -3.71 19.19
CA LEU A 124 10.27 -2.27 18.97
C LEU A 124 11.17 -1.42 19.88
N ALA A 125 11.36 -1.82 21.14
CA ALA A 125 12.25 -1.14 22.06
C ALA A 125 13.72 -1.18 21.62
N ALA A 126 14.13 -2.25 20.92
CA ALA A 126 15.46 -2.40 20.33
C ALA A 126 15.69 -1.54 19.06
N GLY A 127 14.68 -0.80 18.60
CA GLY A 127 14.73 0.05 17.42
C GLY A 127 13.62 -0.31 16.42
N GLY A 128 12.90 0.69 15.92
CA GLY A 128 11.85 0.49 14.90
C GLY A 128 12.40 0.09 13.54
N PHE A 129 11.54 0.16 12.51
CA PHE A 129 11.97 0.00 11.13
C PHE A 129 12.18 1.37 10.46
N THR A 130 13.23 1.51 9.67
CA THR A 130 13.48 2.70 8.83
C THR A 130 12.68 2.63 7.52
N ALA A 131 12.53 3.75 6.79
CA ALA A 131 11.94 3.70 5.45
C ALA A 131 12.67 2.77 4.50
N GLU A 132 14.00 2.73 4.55
CA GLU A 132 14.79 1.77 3.77
C GLU A 132 14.46 0.31 4.13
N GLN A 133 14.23 0.00 5.41
CA GLN A 133 13.83 -1.35 5.82
C GLN A 133 12.42 -1.73 5.41
N VAL A 134 11.52 -0.76 5.25
CA VAL A 134 10.13 -1.00 4.88
C VAL A 134 9.97 -0.99 3.36
N LEU A 135 10.61 -0.06 2.67
CA LEU A 135 10.39 0.26 1.26
C LEU A 135 11.56 -0.11 0.35
N GLY A 136 12.76 -0.26 0.92
CA GLY A 136 13.95 -0.62 0.15
C GLY A 136 13.95 -2.09 -0.23
N ASP A 137 14.65 -2.39 -1.31
CA ASP A 137 14.84 -3.75 -1.78
C ASP A 137 15.82 -4.48 -0.85
N TRP A 138 15.29 -5.41 -0.05
CA TRP A 138 16.09 -6.19 0.92
C TRP A 138 16.59 -7.50 0.33
N PHE A 139 16.14 -7.85 -0.88
CA PHE A 139 16.32 -9.19 -1.44
C PHE A 139 17.17 -9.21 -2.71
N SER A 140 17.33 -8.08 -3.41
CA SER A 140 18.20 -7.99 -4.60
C SER A 140 19.69 -8.32 -4.39
N GLU A 141 20.16 -8.54 -3.14
CA GLU A 141 21.58 -8.86 -2.86
C GLU A 141 21.84 -10.26 -2.26
N ARG A 142 20.85 -11.18 -2.20
CA ARG A 142 21.05 -12.48 -1.51
C ARG A 142 20.95 -13.75 -2.30
N ASP A 143 20.80 -13.66 -3.62
CA ASP A 143 20.92 -14.81 -4.51
C ASP A 143 22.17 -14.67 -5.40
N GLY A 144 23.32 -15.05 -4.84
CA GLY A 144 24.61 -15.21 -5.51
C GLY A 144 25.30 -16.48 -5.04
#